data_AF-A0A359F3W5-F1
#
_entry.id   AF-A0A359F3W5-F1
#
_cell.length_a   1.000
_cell.length_b   1.000
_cell.length_c   1.000
_cell.angle_alpha   90.00
_cell.angle_beta   90.00
_cell.angle_gamma   90.00
#
_symmetry.space_group_name_H-M   'P 1'
#
loop_
_entity.id
_entity.type
_entity.pdbx_description
1 polymer ?
#
loop_
_entity_poly.entity_id
_entity_poly.type
_entity_poly.pdbx_seq_one_letter_code
_entity_poly.pdbx_strand_id
1 'polypeptide(L)'
;MQIPPVLDLSRYAYQHELDGPRMRFGIVWFALLFVAFASNISLLVLTLVVVASVGSLQVAGTWRSRKAPVQQLIASAGTGLVIASAYFGNRTAGVALVLLALLAVVFGAAVAPNALVLTPEALQGNLPAASATLRSSVPLALAGVSAIQVYRIDSMAFLFLLSVVCVFDAGDYLCGSGYQSRIIGPLAGSVGVLTVTASMSAINPPPLVEDSHVWIVGILMAVLCPLGTLLGSWMLPVATAKAPGLRRLDSWLLAAPALWIALVLIGYP
;
A
#
# COMPACT_ATOMS: atom_id res chain seq x y z
N MET A 1 9.60 -30.54 21.92
CA MET A 1 8.61 -29.58 21.39
C MET A 1 9.30 -28.23 21.32
N GLN A 2 9.85 -27.87 20.16
CA GLN A 2 10.56 -26.59 20.00
C GLN A 2 9.52 -25.47 19.92
N ILE A 3 9.55 -24.57 20.89
CA ILE A 3 8.81 -23.30 20.84
C ILE A 3 9.37 -22.54 19.62
N PRO A 4 8.55 -22.17 18.63
CA PRO A 4 9.03 -21.40 17.49
C PRO A 4 9.64 -20.09 18.02
N PRO A 5 10.79 -19.64 17.48
CA PRO A 5 11.43 -18.43 17.97
C PRO A 5 10.49 -17.25 17.80
N VAL A 6 10.55 -16.34 18.78
CA VAL A 6 9.98 -14.99 18.76
C VAL A 6 10.04 -14.43 17.35
N LEU A 7 8.92 -13.90 16.84
CA LEU A 7 8.80 -13.21 15.55
C LEU A 7 10.10 -12.48 15.21
N ASP A 8 10.89 -13.06 14.29
CA ASP A 8 12.17 -12.48 13.90
C ASP A 8 11.89 -11.26 13.01
N LEU A 9 11.60 -10.13 13.65
CA LEU A 9 11.37 -8.84 13.02
C LEU A 9 12.56 -8.41 12.15
N SER A 10 13.76 -8.99 12.37
CA SER A 10 14.93 -8.73 11.55
C SER A 10 14.72 -9.15 10.09
N ARG A 11 13.85 -10.13 9.82
CA ARG A 11 13.47 -10.55 8.47
C ARG A 11 12.61 -9.52 7.74
N TYR A 12 11.84 -8.72 8.47
CA TYR A 12 10.87 -7.77 7.90
C TYR A 12 11.36 -6.32 7.95
N ALA A 13 12.31 -6.01 8.83
CA ALA A 13 12.89 -4.69 8.94
C ALA A 13 13.60 -4.30 7.64
N TYR A 14 13.11 -3.26 6.99
CA TYR A 14 13.70 -2.69 5.79
C TYR A 14 15.02 -1.99 6.13
N GLN A 15 16.02 -2.12 5.25
CA GLN A 15 17.31 -1.45 5.39
C GLN A 15 17.42 -0.34 4.36
N HIS A 16 17.69 0.88 4.83
CA HIS A 16 17.96 2.03 3.97
C HIS A 16 19.40 1.94 3.44
N GLU A 17 19.55 1.74 2.14
CA GLU A 17 20.85 1.88 1.46
C GLU A 17 21.15 3.38 1.25
N LEU A 18 22.31 3.83 1.73
CA LEU A 18 22.72 5.25 1.73
C LEU A 18 23.17 5.75 0.35
N ASP A 19 23.70 4.88 -0.51
CA ASP A 19 24.43 5.27 -1.73
C ASP A 19 23.59 5.29 -3.03
N GLY A 20 22.30 5.61 -2.96
CA GLY A 20 21.39 5.54 -4.12
C GLY A 20 20.77 6.88 -4.55
N PRO A 21 20.30 7.02 -5.81
CA PRO A 21 19.51 8.18 -6.28
C PRO A 21 18.12 8.32 -5.62
N ARG A 22 17.89 7.63 -4.49
CA ARG A 22 16.59 7.38 -3.85
C ARG A 22 15.97 8.63 -3.23
N MET A 23 16.78 9.61 -2.81
CA MET A 23 16.29 10.90 -2.30
C MET A 23 15.57 11.69 -3.39
N ARG A 24 16.14 11.74 -4.62
CA ARG A 24 15.52 12.41 -5.78
C ARG A 24 14.18 11.77 -6.14
N PHE A 25 14.09 10.44 -6.07
CA PHE A 25 12.84 9.73 -6.29
C PHE A 25 11.76 10.03 -5.23
N GLY A 26 12.14 10.27 -3.98
CA GLY A 26 11.19 10.67 -2.93
C GLY A 26 10.60 12.07 -3.18
N ILE A 27 11.44 13.03 -3.55
CA ILE A 27 11.00 14.39 -3.90
C ILE A 27 10.08 14.37 -5.13
N VAL A 28 10.48 13.64 -6.18
CA VAL A 28 9.66 13.49 -7.39
C VAL A 28 8.31 12.83 -7.08
N TRP A 29 8.29 11.82 -6.20
CA TRP A 29 7.05 11.17 -5.77
C TRP A 29 6.12 12.13 -5.04
N PHE A 30 6.64 12.89 -4.07
CA PHE A 30 5.85 13.89 -3.36
C PHE A 30 5.30 14.96 -4.32
N ALA A 31 6.14 15.51 -5.18
CA ALA A 31 5.73 16.51 -6.16
C ALA A 31 4.65 15.96 -7.12
N LEU A 32 4.81 14.73 -7.59
CA LEU A 32 3.83 14.06 -8.45
C LEU A 32 2.48 13.89 -7.75
N LEU A 33 2.47 13.38 -6.51
CA LEU A 33 1.25 13.23 -5.73
C LEU A 33 0.57 14.57 -5.43
N PHE A 34 1.35 15.58 -5.08
CA PHE A 34 0.82 16.92 -4.78
C PHE A 34 0.20 17.57 -6.03
N VAL A 35 0.88 17.49 -7.18
CA VAL A 35 0.34 17.96 -8.46
C VAL A 35 -0.92 17.20 -8.83
N ALA A 36 -0.92 15.87 -8.66
CA ALA A 36 -2.08 15.03 -8.95
C ALA A 36 -3.28 15.39 -8.07
N PHE A 37 -3.05 15.58 -6.77
CA PHE A 37 -4.04 16.06 -5.79
C PHE A 37 -4.62 17.42 -6.18
N ALA A 38 -3.76 18.38 -6.50
CA ALA A 38 -4.16 19.77 -6.80
C ALA A 38 -4.84 19.93 -8.16
N SER A 39 -4.62 19.01 -9.10
CA SER A 39 -5.14 19.12 -10.47
C SER A 39 -6.58 18.63 -10.60
N ASN A 40 -6.78 17.31 -10.44
CA ASN A 40 -8.10 16.68 -10.51
C ASN A 40 -8.00 15.21 -10.06
N ILE A 41 -9.15 14.65 -9.67
CA ILE A 41 -9.27 13.26 -9.26
C ILE A 41 -8.79 12.26 -10.31
N SER A 42 -8.97 12.53 -11.61
CA SER A 42 -8.57 11.61 -12.68
C SER A 42 -7.05 11.44 -12.74
N LEU A 43 -6.29 12.52 -12.55
CA LEU A 43 -4.83 12.49 -12.50
C LEU A 43 -4.33 11.78 -11.23
N LEU A 44 -5.00 11.98 -10.10
CA LEU A 44 -4.72 11.24 -8.87
C LEU A 44 -4.94 9.72 -9.05
N VAL A 45 -6.08 9.33 -9.62
CA VAL A 45 -6.38 7.92 -9.93
C VAL A 45 -5.33 7.34 -10.87
N LEU A 46 -5.01 8.04 -11.97
CA LEU A 46 -3.99 7.59 -12.92
C LEU A 46 -2.63 7.39 -12.25
N THR A 47 -2.23 8.34 -11.40
CA THR A 47 -0.96 8.28 -10.65
C THR A 47 -0.91 7.04 -9.75
N LEU A 48 -1.96 6.81 -8.96
CA LEU A 48 -2.06 5.66 -8.07
C LEU A 48 -2.13 4.34 -8.86
N VAL A 49 -2.88 4.29 -9.96
CA VAL A 49 -2.95 3.13 -10.86
C VAL A 49 -1.56 2.76 -11.37
N VAL A 50 -0.81 3.73 -11.91
CA VAL A 50 0.51 3.47 -12.48
C VAL A 50 1.48 2.97 -11.41
N VAL A 51 1.58 3.67 -10.28
CA VAL A 51 2.58 3.32 -9.25
C VAL A 51 2.23 2.01 -8.55
N ALA A 52 0.96 1.76 -8.23
CA ALA A 52 0.54 0.50 -7.61
C ALA A 52 0.66 -0.68 -8.59
N SER A 53 0.34 -0.50 -9.88
CA SER A 53 0.51 -1.56 -10.89
C SER A 53 1.97 -1.91 -11.10
N VAL A 54 2.86 -0.91 -11.10
CA VAL A 54 4.33 -1.11 -11.16
C VAL A 54 4.83 -1.77 -9.88
N GLY A 55 4.34 -1.34 -8.70
CA GLY A 55 4.65 -1.97 -7.42
C GLY A 55 4.28 -3.45 -7.41
N SER A 56 3.06 -3.78 -7.86
CA SER A 56 2.56 -5.14 -7.94
C SER A 56 3.37 -6.00 -8.92
N LEU A 57 3.70 -5.43 -10.09
CA LEU A 57 4.58 -6.06 -11.07
C LEU A 57 5.96 -6.38 -10.47
N GLN A 58 6.52 -5.47 -9.67
CA GLN A 58 7.80 -5.67 -9.01
C GLN A 58 7.72 -6.76 -7.93
N VAL A 59 6.67 -6.76 -7.10
CA VAL A 59 6.47 -7.81 -6.09
C VAL A 59 6.37 -9.18 -6.78
N ALA A 60 5.49 -9.32 -7.77
CA ALA A 60 5.36 -10.55 -8.56
C ALA A 60 6.67 -10.89 -9.31
N GLY A 61 7.40 -9.87 -9.79
CA GLY A 61 8.78 -9.90 -10.26
C GLY A 61 9.71 -10.72 -9.38
N THR A 62 9.79 -10.31 -8.12
CA THR A 62 10.70 -10.89 -7.13
C THR A 62 10.33 -12.32 -6.72
N TRP A 63 9.04 -12.66 -6.72
CA TRP A 63 8.59 -14.04 -6.51
C TRP A 63 8.97 -14.92 -7.71
N ARG A 64 8.73 -14.45 -8.93
CA ARG A 64 9.09 -15.17 -10.15
C ARG A 64 10.59 -15.42 -10.27
N SER A 65 11.43 -14.45 -9.90
CA SER A 65 12.89 -14.62 -9.91
C SER A 65 13.37 -15.71 -8.93
N ARG A 66 12.56 -16.07 -7.94
CA ARG A 66 12.81 -17.21 -7.03
C ARG A 66 12.12 -18.50 -7.45
N LYS A 67 11.68 -18.59 -8.71
CA LYS A 67 10.95 -19.73 -9.27
C LYS A 67 9.63 -20.04 -8.56
N ALA A 68 9.08 -19.09 -7.80
CA ALA A 68 7.75 -19.24 -7.23
C ALA A 68 6.70 -19.07 -8.34
N PRO A 69 5.64 -19.90 -8.36
CA PRO A 69 4.55 -19.74 -9.32
C PRO A 69 3.82 -18.43 -9.03
N VAL A 70 3.75 -17.52 -10.01
CA VAL A 70 3.07 -16.23 -9.88
C VAL A 70 2.72 -15.67 -11.26
N GLN A 71 1.57 -15.01 -11.39
CA GLN A 71 1.16 -14.39 -12.64
C GLN A 71 1.31 -12.87 -12.59
N GLN A 72 2.42 -12.39 -13.14
CA GLN A 72 2.80 -10.97 -13.13
C GLN A 72 1.80 -10.05 -13.83
N LEU A 73 1.24 -10.51 -14.96
CA LEU A 73 0.30 -9.72 -15.74
C LEU A 73 -1.02 -9.51 -14.97
N ILE A 74 -1.57 -10.58 -14.40
CA ILE A 74 -2.80 -10.51 -13.59
C ILE A 74 -2.56 -9.67 -12.34
N ALA A 75 -1.39 -9.82 -11.71
CA ALA A 75 -1.07 -9.02 -10.53
C ALA A 75 -1.07 -7.52 -10.85
N SER A 76 -0.30 -7.11 -11.85
CA SER A 76 -0.16 -5.71 -12.25
C SER A 76 -1.45 -5.13 -12.83
N ALA A 77 -2.03 -5.78 -13.85
CA ALA A 77 -3.23 -5.29 -14.53
C ALA A 77 -4.46 -5.33 -13.63
N GLY A 78 -4.58 -6.37 -12.79
CA GLY A 78 -5.68 -6.47 -11.83
C GLY A 78 -5.57 -5.42 -10.73
N THR A 79 -4.38 -5.12 -10.22
CA THR A 79 -4.17 -3.99 -9.29
C THR A 79 -4.62 -2.67 -9.92
N GLY A 80 -4.17 -2.40 -11.14
CA GLY A 80 -4.56 -1.18 -11.88
C GLY A 80 -6.07 -1.10 -12.15
N LEU A 81 -6.69 -2.21 -12.56
CA LEU A 81 -8.13 -2.28 -12.81
C LEU A 81 -8.95 -2.01 -11.54
N VAL A 82 -8.56 -2.62 -10.41
CA VAL A 82 -9.25 -2.42 -9.13
C VAL A 82 -9.19 -0.95 -8.72
N ILE A 83 -8.02 -0.32 -8.79
CA ILE A 83 -7.85 1.10 -8.44
C ILE A 83 -8.61 2.01 -9.43
N ALA A 84 -8.49 1.76 -10.74
CA ALA A 84 -9.19 2.55 -11.75
C ALA A 84 -10.72 2.46 -11.58
N SER A 85 -11.24 1.28 -11.25
CA SER A 85 -12.67 1.08 -11.03
C SER A 85 -13.22 1.82 -9.80
N ALA A 86 -12.36 2.21 -8.85
CA ALA A 86 -12.73 3.04 -7.70
C ALA A 86 -13.19 4.45 -8.10
N TYR A 87 -12.79 4.92 -9.29
CA TYR A 87 -13.30 6.16 -9.90
C TYR A 87 -14.81 6.12 -10.08
N PHE A 88 -15.35 4.97 -10.49
CA PHE A 88 -16.79 4.77 -10.71
C PHE A 88 -17.55 4.37 -9.45
N GLY A 89 -16.86 4.09 -8.34
CA GLY A 89 -17.46 3.82 -7.03
C GLY A 89 -16.98 2.54 -6.34
N ASN A 90 -17.49 2.33 -5.13
CA ASN A 90 -17.10 1.18 -4.29
C ASN A 90 -17.61 -0.15 -4.85
N ARG A 91 -18.78 -0.16 -5.48
CA ARG A 91 -19.35 -1.37 -6.09
C ARG A 91 -18.50 -1.87 -7.24
N THR A 92 -18.06 -0.98 -8.13
CA THR A 92 -17.18 -1.31 -9.26
C THR A 92 -15.80 -1.76 -8.79
N ALA A 93 -15.25 -1.11 -7.75
CA ALA A 93 -14.03 -1.57 -7.07
C ALA A 93 -14.16 -2.97 -6.48
N GLY A 94 -15.28 -3.25 -5.81
CA GLY A 94 -15.58 -4.59 -5.27
C GLY A 94 -15.68 -5.66 -6.36
N VAL A 95 -16.39 -5.37 -7.45
CA VAL A 95 -16.50 -6.28 -8.59
C VAL A 95 -15.13 -6.54 -9.23
N ALA A 96 -14.33 -5.50 -9.45
CA ALA A 96 -12.97 -5.64 -9.99
C ALA A 96 -12.07 -6.47 -9.07
N LEU A 97 -12.22 -6.34 -7.74
CA LEU A 97 -11.45 -7.11 -6.76
C LEU A 97 -11.82 -8.60 -6.81
N VAL A 98 -13.12 -8.91 -6.92
CA VAL A 98 -13.60 -10.29 -7.13
C VAL A 98 -13.08 -10.85 -8.45
N LEU A 99 -13.12 -10.05 -9.54
CA LEU A 99 -12.56 -10.46 -10.82
C LEU A 99 -11.06 -10.74 -10.75
N LEU A 100 -10.27 -9.91 -10.05
CA LEU A 100 -8.85 -10.18 -9.80
C LEU A 100 -8.65 -11.54 -9.10
N ALA A 101 -9.44 -11.83 -8.07
CA ALA A 101 -9.38 -13.11 -7.36
C ALA A 101 -9.71 -14.30 -8.27
N LEU A 102 -10.79 -14.19 -9.05
CA LEU A 102 -11.20 -15.22 -10.00
C LEU A 102 -10.12 -15.46 -11.07
N LEU A 103 -9.62 -14.39 -11.69
CA LEU A 103 -8.57 -14.47 -12.71
C LEU A 103 -7.28 -15.10 -12.14
N ALA A 104 -6.90 -14.76 -10.91
CA ALA A 104 -5.73 -15.36 -10.26
C ALA A 104 -5.88 -16.88 -10.06
N VAL A 105 -7.08 -17.36 -9.72
CA VAL A 105 -7.36 -18.80 -9.54
C VAL A 105 -7.48 -19.53 -10.88
N VAL A 106 -8.16 -18.93 -11.86
CA VAL A 106 -8.39 -19.56 -13.18
C VAL A 106 -7.10 -19.70 -13.97
N PHE A 107 -6.26 -18.67 -14.01
CA PHE A 107 -5.07 -18.67 -14.87
C PHE A 107 -3.80 -19.20 -14.20
N GLY A 108 -3.78 -19.39 -12.87
CA GLY A 108 -2.63 -19.95 -12.16
C GLY A 108 -1.31 -19.24 -12.49
N ALA A 109 -0.22 -19.99 -12.74
CA ALA A 109 1.09 -19.43 -13.09
C ALA A 109 1.33 -19.29 -14.60
N ALA A 110 0.50 -19.91 -15.45
CA ALA A 110 0.70 -19.97 -16.89
C ALA A 110 -0.61 -19.73 -17.64
N VAL A 111 -0.59 -18.88 -18.66
CA VAL A 111 -1.69 -18.80 -19.63
C VAL A 111 -1.54 -19.98 -20.58
N ALA A 112 -1.98 -21.16 -20.16
CA ALA A 112 -2.03 -22.32 -21.04
C ALA A 112 -3.17 -22.14 -22.07
N PRO A 113 -3.03 -22.60 -23.33
CA PRO A 113 -4.11 -22.54 -24.31
C PRO A 113 -5.38 -23.31 -23.87
N ASN A 114 -5.25 -24.25 -22.93
CA ASN A 114 -6.35 -24.95 -22.26
C ASN A 114 -6.68 -24.40 -20.86
N ALA A 115 -6.23 -23.19 -20.50
CA ALA A 115 -6.41 -22.60 -19.16
C ALA A 115 -7.88 -22.36 -18.77
N LEU A 116 -8.81 -22.49 -19.71
CA LEU A 116 -10.25 -22.40 -19.45
C LEU A 116 -10.87 -23.74 -19.04
N VAL A 117 -10.08 -24.81 -18.93
CA VAL A 117 -10.57 -26.10 -18.39
C VAL A 117 -10.68 -25.97 -16.86
N LEU A 118 -11.89 -25.66 -16.39
CA LEU A 118 -12.23 -25.49 -14.98
C LEU A 118 -12.47 -26.84 -14.29
N THR A 119 -11.44 -27.69 -14.20
CA THR A 119 -11.52 -28.90 -13.37
C THR A 119 -11.09 -28.62 -11.93
N PRO A 120 -11.66 -29.31 -10.92
CA PRO A 120 -11.25 -29.16 -9.53
C PRO A 120 -9.75 -29.34 -9.31
N GLU A 121 -9.14 -30.31 -10.00
CA GLU A 121 -7.70 -30.61 -9.90
C GLU A 121 -6.84 -29.46 -10.45
N ALA A 122 -7.25 -28.86 -11.58
CA ALA A 122 -6.55 -27.73 -12.17
C ALA A 122 -6.62 -26.49 -11.26
N LEU A 123 -7.80 -26.22 -10.69
CA LEU A 123 -7.99 -25.10 -9.77
C LEU A 123 -7.18 -25.27 -8.49
N GLN A 124 -7.12 -26.49 -7.93
CA GLN A 124 -6.28 -26.79 -6.77
C GLN A 124 -4.79 -26.61 -7.08
N GLY A 125 -4.34 -27.05 -8.26
CA GLY A 125 -2.96 -26.85 -8.73
C GLY A 125 -2.58 -25.38 -8.91
N ASN A 126 -3.56 -24.51 -9.20
CA ASN A 126 -3.35 -23.07 -9.38
C ASN A 126 -3.28 -22.28 -8.06
N LEU A 127 -3.74 -22.83 -6.93
CA LEU A 127 -3.82 -22.11 -5.66
C LEU A 127 -2.48 -21.50 -5.19
N PRO A 128 -1.31 -22.16 -5.30
CA PRO A 128 -0.04 -21.54 -4.94
C PRO A 128 0.26 -20.29 -5.78
N ALA A 129 -0.04 -20.35 -7.08
CA ALA A 129 0.15 -19.23 -8.00
C ALA A 129 -0.84 -18.09 -7.73
N ALA A 130 -2.11 -18.44 -7.46
CA ALA A 130 -3.15 -17.49 -7.11
C ALA A 130 -2.80 -16.76 -5.81
N SER A 131 -2.33 -17.48 -4.79
CA SER A 131 -1.90 -16.90 -3.51
C SER A 131 -0.76 -15.90 -3.69
N ALA A 132 0.30 -16.25 -4.44
CA ALA A 132 1.40 -15.32 -4.71
C ALA A 132 0.96 -14.10 -5.53
N THR A 133 0.07 -14.31 -6.51
CA THR A 133 -0.50 -13.25 -7.36
C THR A 133 -1.34 -12.28 -6.53
N LEU A 134 -2.22 -12.79 -5.67
CA LEU A 134 -3.07 -11.97 -4.80
C LEU A 134 -2.27 -11.25 -3.72
N ARG A 135 -1.27 -11.92 -3.12
CA ARG A 135 -0.34 -11.28 -2.18
C ARG A 135 0.45 -10.13 -2.80
N SER A 136 0.74 -10.22 -4.10
CA SER A 136 1.42 -9.16 -4.85
C SER A 136 0.50 -7.99 -5.23
N SER A 137 -0.82 -8.13 -5.08
CA SER A 137 -1.80 -7.22 -5.71
C SER A 137 -2.75 -6.61 -4.71
N VAL A 138 -3.43 -7.44 -3.91
CA VAL A 138 -4.55 -7.04 -3.05
C VAL A 138 -4.16 -5.92 -2.08
N PRO A 139 -3.03 -5.97 -1.34
CA PRO A 139 -2.68 -4.88 -0.43
C PRO A 139 -2.50 -3.54 -1.15
N LEU A 140 -1.84 -3.52 -2.30
CA LEU A 140 -1.64 -2.31 -3.12
C LEU A 140 -2.95 -1.79 -3.71
N ALA A 141 -3.80 -2.71 -4.18
CA ALA A 141 -5.12 -2.38 -4.71
C ALA A 141 -6.00 -1.74 -3.63
N LEU A 142 -6.05 -2.32 -2.43
CA LEU A 142 -6.80 -1.78 -1.29
C LEU A 142 -6.27 -0.41 -0.85
N ALA A 143 -4.95 -0.23 -0.80
CA ALA A 143 -4.34 1.05 -0.49
C ALA A 143 -4.76 2.15 -1.48
N GLY A 144 -4.65 1.86 -2.79
CA GLY A 144 -5.04 2.80 -3.85
C GLY A 144 -6.53 3.10 -3.89
N VAL A 145 -7.39 2.08 -3.78
CA VAL A 145 -8.86 2.26 -3.69
C VAL A 145 -9.20 3.14 -2.50
N SER A 146 -8.65 2.84 -1.32
CA SER A 146 -8.94 3.59 -0.09
C SER A 146 -8.49 5.03 -0.20
N ALA A 147 -7.30 5.30 -0.75
CA ALA A 147 -6.81 6.66 -0.98
C ALA A 147 -7.76 7.46 -1.91
N ILE A 148 -8.27 6.84 -2.98
CA ILE A 148 -9.26 7.46 -3.87
C ILE A 148 -10.56 7.74 -3.10
N GLN A 149 -11.03 6.80 -2.29
CA GLN A 149 -12.27 7.02 -1.53
C GLN A 149 -12.13 8.07 -0.44
N VAL A 150 -10.97 8.18 0.23
CA VAL A 150 -10.68 9.28 1.16
C VAL A 150 -10.81 10.62 0.42
N TYR A 151 -10.19 10.77 -0.75
CA TYR A 151 -10.30 11.99 -1.57
C TYR A 151 -11.75 12.31 -1.96
N ARG A 152 -12.56 11.29 -2.28
CA ARG A 152 -13.97 11.47 -2.64
C ARG A 152 -14.87 11.85 -1.46
N ILE A 153 -14.51 11.42 -0.25
CA ILE A 153 -15.21 11.85 0.97
C ILE A 153 -14.88 13.32 1.23
N ASP A 154 -13.60 13.64 1.32
CA ASP A 154 -13.13 15.00 1.54
C ASP A 154 -11.67 15.17 1.12
N SER A 155 -11.37 16.26 0.39
CA SER A 155 -10.02 16.53 -0.10
C SER A 155 -9.05 16.95 1.01
N MET A 156 -9.51 17.58 2.09
CA MET A 156 -8.66 17.92 3.24
C MET A 156 -8.33 16.68 4.07
N ALA A 157 -9.25 15.72 4.20
CA ALA A 157 -8.94 14.42 4.79
C ALA A 157 -7.91 13.63 3.96
N PHE A 158 -7.97 13.74 2.61
CA PHE A 158 -6.91 13.20 1.77
C PHE A 158 -5.59 13.94 1.95
N LEU A 159 -5.61 15.27 2.08
CA LEU A 159 -4.42 16.05 2.37
C LEU A 159 -3.80 15.65 3.72
N PHE A 160 -4.62 15.30 4.72
CA PHE A 160 -4.16 14.74 5.99
C PHE A 160 -3.45 13.41 5.78
N LEU A 161 -4.05 12.46 5.05
CA LEU A 161 -3.42 11.18 4.68
C LEU A 161 -2.07 11.39 3.99
N LEU A 162 -2.07 12.22 2.95
CA LEU A 162 -0.88 12.53 2.16
C LEU A 162 0.22 13.11 3.04
N SER A 163 -0.11 14.08 3.88
CA SER A 163 0.84 14.73 4.80
C SER A 163 1.43 13.74 5.79
N VAL A 164 0.59 12.89 6.39
CA VAL A 164 1.02 11.87 7.36
C VAL A 164 1.97 10.88 6.73
N VAL A 165 1.63 10.33 5.57
CA VAL A 165 2.49 9.35 4.90
C VAL A 165 3.80 10.00 4.45
N CYS A 166 3.75 11.20 3.87
CA CYS A 166 4.98 11.86 3.42
C CYS A 166 5.91 12.26 4.56
N VAL A 167 5.36 12.74 5.69
CA VAL A 167 6.17 13.06 6.87
C VAL A 167 6.70 11.80 7.54
N PHE A 168 5.92 10.72 7.58
CA PHE A 168 6.41 9.42 8.04
C PHE A 168 7.59 8.94 7.19
N ASP A 169 7.44 8.90 5.86
CA ASP A 169 8.48 8.45 4.95
C ASP A 169 9.74 9.33 5.06
N ALA A 170 9.58 10.65 5.22
CA ALA A 170 10.68 11.58 5.40
C ALA A 170 11.41 11.36 6.74
N GLY A 171 10.67 11.20 7.85
CA GLY A 171 11.25 10.92 9.17
C GLY A 171 11.94 9.56 9.22
N ASP A 172 11.31 8.52 8.65
CA ASP A 172 11.89 7.19 8.56
C ASP A 172 13.19 7.19 7.76
N TYR A 173 13.21 7.90 6.63
CA TYR A 173 14.42 8.04 5.83
C TYR A 173 15.49 8.87 6.56
N LEU A 174 15.19 10.12 6.98
CA LEU A 174 16.19 11.05 7.55
C LEU A 174 16.85 10.52 8.83
N CYS A 175 16.06 9.91 9.72
CA CYS A 175 16.57 9.38 10.98
C CYS A 175 16.99 7.90 10.88
N GLY A 176 16.51 7.17 9.87
CA GLY A 176 16.95 5.80 9.59
C GLY A 176 18.26 5.74 8.78
N SER A 177 18.53 6.75 7.93
CA SER A 177 19.72 6.84 7.10
C SER A 177 20.93 7.30 7.93
N GLY A 178 21.63 6.35 8.57
CA GLY A 178 22.88 6.63 9.26
C GLY A 178 23.00 6.01 10.65
N TYR A 179 21.92 5.47 11.20
CA TYR A 179 21.93 4.76 12.47
C TYR A 179 22.02 3.24 12.28
N GLN A 180 22.73 2.55 13.19
CA GLN A 180 22.80 1.08 13.20
C GLN A 180 21.49 0.43 13.68
N SER A 181 20.63 1.19 14.36
CA SER A 181 19.36 0.70 14.91
C SER A 181 18.21 0.85 13.91
N ARG A 182 17.53 -0.26 13.62
CA ARG A 182 16.42 -0.36 12.65
C ARG A 182 15.10 0.26 13.14
N ILE A 183 15.06 0.73 14.39
CA ILE A 183 13.85 1.22 15.04
C ILE A 183 13.80 2.76 15.04
N ILE A 184 14.96 3.43 14.91
CA ILE A 184 15.06 4.89 15.02
C ILE A 184 14.32 5.59 13.90
N GLY A 185 14.46 5.12 12.65
CA GLY A 185 13.72 5.66 11.50
C GLY A 185 12.21 5.60 11.72
N PRO A 186 11.60 4.42 11.91
CA PRO A 186 10.15 4.31 12.08
C PRO A 186 9.61 5.13 13.24
N LEU A 187 10.33 5.20 14.37
CA LEU A 187 9.94 6.03 15.51
C LEU A 187 9.96 7.53 15.17
N ALA A 188 11.00 8.01 14.48
CA ALA A 188 11.07 9.40 14.05
C ALA A 188 9.95 9.75 13.07
N GLY A 189 9.65 8.85 12.13
CA GLY A 189 8.49 8.96 11.25
C GLY A 189 7.19 9.08 12.04
N SER A 190 6.96 8.20 13.03
CA SER A 190 5.77 8.24 13.90
C SER A 190 5.64 9.55 14.68
N VAL A 191 6.75 10.10 15.20
CA VAL A 191 6.74 11.43 15.86
C VAL A 191 6.37 12.53 14.86
N GLY A 192 6.84 12.44 13.62
CA GLY A 192 6.44 13.35 12.55
C GLY A 192 4.93 13.27 12.25
N VAL A 193 4.35 12.06 12.23
CA VAL A 193 2.90 11.86 12.09
C VAL A 193 2.12 12.57 13.21
N LEU A 194 2.57 12.46 14.46
CA LEU A 194 1.93 13.15 15.59
C LEU A 194 2.02 14.68 15.46
N THR A 195 3.10 15.20 14.86
CA THR A 195 3.26 16.64 14.59
C THR A 195 2.25 17.13 13.53
N VAL A 196 2.07 16.36 12.45
CA VAL A 196 1.02 16.62 11.45
C VAL A 196 -0.37 16.54 12.08
N THR A 197 -0.59 15.55 12.95
CA THR A 197 -1.86 15.35 13.66
C THR A 197 -2.20 16.56 14.52
N ALA A 198 -1.25 17.06 15.32
CA ALA A 198 -1.43 18.27 16.13
C ALA A 198 -1.73 19.52 15.27
N SER A 199 -1.15 19.60 14.07
CA SER A 199 -1.47 20.69 13.14
C SER A 199 -2.88 20.54 12.56
N MET A 200 -3.29 19.32 12.24
CA MET A 200 -4.61 19.01 11.70
C MET A 200 -5.72 19.11 12.74
N SER A 201 -5.44 18.94 14.04
CA SER A 201 -6.44 19.17 15.09
C SER A 201 -6.83 20.64 15.24
N ALA A 202 -5.99 21.57 14.77
CA ALA A 202 -6.38 22.98 14.69
C ALA A 202 -7.26 23.29 13.46
N ILE A 203 -7.25 22.41 12.45
CA ILE A 203 -7.98 22.58 11.19
C ILE A 203 -9.30 21.79 11.21
N ASN A 204 -9.31 20.62 11.84
CA ASN A 204 -10.43 19.67 11.90
C ASN A 204 -11.01 19.36 10.51
N PRO A 205 -10.26 18.66 9.65
CA PRO A 205 -10.69 18.36 8.29
C PRO A 205 -11.97 17.51 8.33
N PRO A 206 -13.07 17.91 7.65
CA PRO A 206 -14.28 17.10 7.59
C PRO A 206 -13.98 15.68 7.09
N PRO A 207 -14.65 14.63 7.60
CA PRO A 207 -15.65 14.60 8.67
C PRO A 207 -15.09 14.62 10.11
N LEU A 208 -13.78 14.81 10.30
CA LEU A 208 -13.13 14.85 11.62
C LEU A 208 -13.32 16.23 12.26
N VAL A 209 -14.56 16.53 12.66
CA VAL A 209 -14.95 17.84 13.23
C VAL A 209 -14.56 18.04 14.69
N GLU A 210 -14.28 16.95 15.40
CA GLU A 210 -13.80 16.99 16.79
C GLU A 210 -12.30 16.71 16.85
N ASP A 211 -11.59 17.46 17.69
CA ASP A 211 -10.16 17.26 17.95
C ASP A 211 -9.87 15.80 18.38
N SER A 212 -10.77 15.20 19.16
CA SER A 212 -10.71 13.81 19.62
C SER A 212 -10.59 12.84 18.43
N HIS A 213 -11.38 13.04 17.38
CA HIS A 213 -11.39 12.22 16.17
C HIS A 213 -10.07 12.35 15.40
N VAL A 214 -9.54 13.58 15.26
CA VAL A 214 -8.25 13.82 14.61
C VAL A 214 -7.12 13.12 15.37
N TRP A 215 -7.08 13.24 16.69
CA TRP A 215 -6.06 12.60 17.53
C TRP A 215 -6.14 11.08 17.51
N ILE A 216 -7.33 10.49 17.61
CA ILE A 216 -7.52 9.03 17.52
C ILE A 216 -6.98 8.51 16.20
N VAL A 217 -7.37 9.14 15.09
CA VAL A 217 -6.97 8.75 13.73
C VAL A 217 -5.46 8.98 13.52
N GLY A 218 -4.92 10.09 14.01
CA GLY A 218 -3.49 10.39 13.93
C GLY A 218 -2.59 9.44 14.72
N ILE A 219 -2.98 9.10 15.96
CA ILE A 219 -2.28 8.09 16.78
C ILE A 219 -2.34 6.73 16.10
N LEU A 220 -3.51 6.35 15.57
CA LEU A 220 -3.67 5.12 14.81
C LEU A 220 -2.73 5.10 13.59
N MET A 221 -2.65 6.19 12.81
CA MET A 221 -1.73 6.27 11.67
C MET A 221 -0.27 6.26 12.08
N ALA A 222 0.12 6.84 13.22
CA ALA A 222 1.48 6.80 13.74
C ALA A 222 1.95 5.35 14.02
N VAL A 223 1.00 4.45 14.32
CA VAL A 223 1.25 3.00 14.47
C VAL A 223 1.11 2.25 13.15
N LEU A 224 0.13 2.59 12.32
CA LEU A 224 -0.14 1.86 11.08
C LEU A 224 0.85 2.14 9.95
N CYS A 225 1.44 3.33 9.87
CA CYS A 225 2.50 3.61 8.89
C CYS A 225 3.69 2.64 9.01
N PRO A 226 4.32 2.44 10.19
CA PRO A 226 5.40 1.47 10.33
C PRO A 226 4.93 0.02 10.19
N LEU A 227 3.69 -0.31 10.59
CA LEU A 227 3.14 -1.64 10.30
C LEU A 227 2.92 -1.87 8.79
N GLY A 228 2.62 -0.81 8.04
CA GLY A 228 2.53 -0.84 6.58
C GLY A 228 3.86 -1.19 5.92
N THR A 229 4.98 -0.63 6.41
CA THR A 229 6.32 -0.98 5.90
C THR A 229 6.69 -2.44 6.18
N LEU A 230 6.28 -2.98 7.34
CA LEU A 230 6.41 -4.40 7.66
C LEU A 230 5.55 -5.28 6.75
N LEU A 231 4.31 -4.86 6.46
CA LEU A 231 3.44 -5.54 5.51
C LEU A 231 4.03 -5.54 4.09
N GLY A 232 4.61 -4.42 3.65
CA GLY A 232 5.33 -4.32 2.38
C GLY A 232 6.51 -5.29 2.33
N SER A 233 7.29 -5.39 3.40
CA SER A 233 8.35 -6.40 3.50
C SER A 233 7.83 -7.84 3.52
N TRP A 234 6.66 -8.08 4.13
CA TRP A 234 5.99 -9.39 4.09
C TRP A 234 5.51 -9.74 2.68
N MET A 235 5.12 -8.78 1.85
CA MET A 235 4.73 -9.07 0.46
C MET A 235 5.89 -9.58 -0.38
N LEU A 236 7.13 -9.28 0.00
CA LEU A 236 8.33 -9.69 -0.72
C LEU A 236 8.86 -11.04 -0.22
N PRO A 237 9.57 -11.81 -1.08
CA PRO A 237 10.21 -13.04 -0.63
C PRO A 237 11.35 -12.78 0.38
N VAL A 238 12.01 -11.62 0.27
CA VAL A 238 13.00 -11.09 1.22
C VAL A 238 12.83 -9.57 1.32
N ALA A 239 13.04 -9.00 2.52
CA ALA A 239 12.84 -7.56 2.74
C ALA A 239 13.79 -6.67 1.90
N THR A 240 14.95 -7.18 1.48
CA THR A 240 15.91 -6.43 0.65
C THR A 240 15.61 -6.51 -0.85
N ALA A 241 14.54 -7.19 -1.26
CA ALA A 241 14.19 -7.30 -2.67
C ALA A 241 13.86 -5.93 -3.28
N LYS A 242 14.39 -5.66 -4.47
CA LYS A 242 14.23 -4.39 -5.17
C LYS A 242 12.80 -4.23 -5.70
N ALA A 243 11.96 -3.53 -4.96
CA ALA A 243 10.60 -3.16 -5.35
C ALA A 243 10.31 -1.68 -5.04
N PRO A 244 10.94 -0.72 -5.76
CA PRO A 244 10.82 0.70 -5.44
C PRO A 244 9.39 1.24 -5.49
N GLY A 245 8.51 0.72 -6.35
CA GLY A 245 7.11 1.11 -6.40
C GLY A 245 6.35 0.68 -5.13
N LEU A 246 6.58 -0.54 -4.64
CA LEU A 246 6.04 -1.00 -3.36
C LEU A 246 6.54 -0.13 -2.20
N ARG A 247 7.83 0.20 -2.18
CA ARG A 247 8.48 1.01 -1.13
C ARG A 247 8.05 2.48 -1.09
N ARG A 248 7.21 2.93 -2.03
CA ARG A 248 6.56 4.25 -1.99
C ARG A 248 5.12 4.19 -1.53
N LEU A 249 4.58 2.99 -1.44
CA LEU A 249 3.18 2.72 -1.09
C LEU A 249 3.08 1.87 0.18
N ASP A 250 4.18 1.55 0.85
CA ASP A 250 4.20 0.61 1.97
C ASP A 250 3.55 1.19 3.23
N SER A 251 3.86 2.44 3.57
CA SER A 251 3.14 3.22 4.60
C SER A 251 1.65 3.44 4.24
N TRP A 252 1.31 3.51 2.95
CA TRP A 252 -0.09 3.61 2.48
C TRP A 252 -0.89 2.32 2.68
N LEU A 253 -0.24 1.15 2.73
CA LEU A 253 -0.92 -0.16 2.75
C LEU A 253 -1.92 -0.30 3.89
N LEU A 254 -1.62 0.29 5.04
CA LEU A 254 -2.50 0.27 6.21
C LEU A 254 -3.07 1.66 6.55
N ALA A 255 -2.31 2.74 6.33
CA ALA A 255 -2.78 4.08 6.65
C ALA A 255 -3.99 4.49 5.82
N ALA A 256 -3.99 4.23 4.50
CA ALA A 256 -5.08 4.66 3.63
C ALA A 256 -6.39 3.90 3.89
N PRO A 257 -6.41 2.55 4.01
CA PRO A 257 -7.62 1.83 4.38
C PRO A 257 -8.13 2.19 5.78
N ALA A 258 -7.24 2.35 6.75
CA ALA A 258 -7.66 2.68 8.11
C ALA A 258 -8.28 4.08 8.21
N LEU A 259 -7.70 5.08 7.54
CA LEU A 259 -8.31 6.39 7.47
C LEU A 259 -9.66 6.30 6.77
N TRP A 260 -9.75 5.64 5.61
CA TRP A 260 -11.02 5.49 4.90
C TRP A 260 -12.12 4.87 5.81
N ILE A 261 -11.79 3.78 6.50
CA ILE A 261 -12.70 3.14 7.46
C ILE A 261 -13.09 4.11 8.59
N ALA A 262 -12.13 4.83 9.16
CA ALA A 262 -12.41 5.81 10.20
C ALA A 262 -13.36 6.91 9.71
N LEU A 263 -13.13 7.45 8.51
CA LEU A 263 -14.01 8.47 7.92
C LEU A 263 -15.42 7.92 7.64
N VAL A 264 -15.55 6.66 7.22
CA VAL A 264 -16.86 6.02 7.04
C VAL A 264 -17.56 5.81 8.38
N LEU A 265 -16.85 5.38 9.42
CA LEU A 265 -17.44 5.16 10.75
C LEU A 265 -17.83 6.46 11.46
N ILE A 266 -17.07 7.54 11.23
CA ILE A 266 -17.30 8.86 11.86
C ILE A 266 -18.29 9.69 11.03
N GLY A 267 -18.20 9.62 9.70
CA GLY A 267 -19.00 10.43 8.77
C GLY A 267 -20.41 9.92 8.49
N TYR A 268 -20.78 8.74 8.98
CA TYR A 268 -22.15 8.23 8.97
C TYR A 268 -22.72 8.24 10.40
N PRO A 269 -23.42 9.31 10.82
CA PRO A 269 -24.40 9.20 11.91
C PRO A 269 -25.61 8.36 11.50
#